data_AF-A0A150JN65-F1
#
_entry.id   AF-A0A150JN65-F1
#
_cell.length_a   1.000
_cell.length_b   1.000
_cell.length_c   1.000
_cell.angle_alpha   90.00
_cell.angle_beta   90.00
_cell.angle_gamma   90.00
#
_symmetry.space_group_name_H-M   'P 1'
#
loop_
_entity.id
_entity.type
_entity.pdbx_description
1 polymer ?
#
loop_
_entity_poly.entity_id
_entity_poly.type
_entity_poly.pdbx_seq_one_letter_code
_entity_poly.pdbx_strand_id
1 'polypeptide(L)'
;MPGKGDAINEKYVNMGKFCISFDFLNDIWDEELALMNKDKVGRPYLYPESFIRFVATIRTAYGLRYRQTEGFLQAISEHSPKIRPADYTIIWRRTAAKRFDMAQKEVMMKFLLYDQLQQLV
;
A
#
# COMPACT_ATOMS: atom_id res chain seq x y z
N MET A 1 -35.76 2.41 -11.99
CA MET A 1 -35.37 2.86 -10.64
C MET A 1 -34.73 1.69 -9.94
N PRO A 2 -33.53 1.81 -9.37
CA PRO A 2 -32.92 0.72 -8.62
C PRO A 2 -33.84 0.32 -7.45
N GLY A 3 -34.10 -0.97 -7.30
CA GLY A 3 -34.97 -1.52 -6.28
C GLY A 3 -34.32 -1.53 -4.90
N LYS A 4 -35.10 -1.75 -3.84
CA LYS A 4 -34.60 -1.81 -2.45
C LYS A 4 -33.46 -2.82 -2.24
N GLY A 5 -33.37 -3.86 -3.08
CA GLY A 5 -32.26 -4.83 -3.10
C GLY A 5 -30.95 -4.28 -3.65
N ASP A 6 -31.00 -3.34 -4.60
CA ASP A 6 -29.82 -2.75 -5.23
C ASP A 6 -29.04 -1.89 -4.22
N ALA A 7 -29.74 -1.12 -3.41
CA ALA A 7 -29.13 -0.32 -2.34
C ALA A 7 -28.47 -1.17 -1.24
N ILE A 8 -29.01 -2.35 -0.94
CA ILE A 8 -28.43 -3.28 0.03
C ILE A 8 -27.15 -3.91 -0.53
N ASN A 9 -27.16 -4.33 -1.80
CA ASN A 9 -25.97 -4.87 -2.46
C ASN A 9 -24.86 -3.83 -2.58
N GLU A 10 -25.22 -2.59 -2.95
CA GLU A 10 -24.27 -1.49 -3.03
C GLU A 10 -23.63 -1.18 -1.66
N LYS A 11 -24.41 -1.27 -0.57
CA LYS A 11 -23.86 -1.17 0.79
C LYS A 11 -22.78 -2.23 1.05
N TYR A 12 -23.02 -3.50 0.72
CA TYR A 12 -22.03 -4.56 0.94
C TYR A 12 -20.77 -4.37 0.07
N VAL A 13 -20.95 -3.95 -1.18
CA VAL A 13 -19.83 -3.57 -2.06
C VAL A 13 -19.02 -2.45 -1.42
N ASN A 14 -19.68 -1.39 -0.94
CA ASN A 14 -19.01 -0.26 -0.31
C ASN A 14 -18.34 -0.62 1.03
N MET A 15 -18.88 -1.57 1.78
CA MET A 15 -18.25 -2.10 3.00
C MET A 15 -16.93 -2.84 2.71
N GLY A 16 -16.81 -3.46 1.53
CA GLY A 16 -15.62 -4.18 1.09
C GLY A 16 -14.61 -3.34 0.31
N LYS A 17 -14.94 -2.08 -0.04
CA LYS A 17 -14.01 -1.20 -0.78
C LYS A 17 -12.85 -0.78 0.12
N PHE A 18 -11.64 -1.11 -0.30
CA PHE A 18 -10.41 -0.53 0.23
C PHE A 18 -9.47 -0.21 -0.93
N CYS A 19 -8.69 0.86 -0.76
CA CYS A 19 -7.76 1.32 -1.78
C CYS A 19 -6.33 1.01 -1.35
N ILE A 20 -5.51 0.62 -2.32
CA ILE A 20 -4.07 0.46 -2.15
C ILE A 20 -3.40 1.41 -3.14
N SER A 21 -2.59 2.34 -2.65
CA SER A 21 -1.79 3.20 -3.52
C SER A 21 -0.56 2.42 -4.03
N PHE A 22 -0.29 2.58 -5.32
CA PHE A 22 0.90 2.07 -6.01
C PHE A 22 1.82 3.20 -6.46
N ASP A 23 1.62 4.43 -5.97
CA ASP A 23 2.33 5.62 -6.44
C ASP A 23 3.85 5.51 -6.23
N PHE A 24 4.24 4.70 -5.24
CA PHE A 24 5.63 4.35 -4.97
C PHE A 24 6.32 3.62 -6.12
N LEU A 25 5.59 3.01 -7.08
CA LEU A 25 6.18 2.34 -8.24
C LEU A 25 6.65 3.28 -9.34
N ASN A 26 6.31 4.57 -9.23
CA ASN A 26 6.71 5.60 -10.18
C ASN A 26 7.83 6.47 -9.56
N ASP A 27 7.93 7.73 -9.96
CA ASP A 27 9.08 8.62 -9.69
C ASP A 27 9.33 8.89 -8.19
N ILE A 28 8.36 8.56 -7.33
CA ILE A 28 8.41 8.84 -5.89
C ILE A 28 9.38 7.91 -5.14
N TRP A 29 9.72 6.72 -5.68
CA TRP A 29 10.55 5.74 -4.97
C TRP A 29 11.90 6.33 -4.52
N ASP A 30 12.64 6.90 -5.47
CA ASP A 30 14.00 7.39 -5.23
C ASP A 30 13.98 8.71 -4.45
N GLU A 31 13.01 9.59 -4.73
CA GLU A 31 12.84 10.85 -4.00
C GLU A 31 12.50 10.62 -2.53
N GLU A 32 11.55 9.73 -2.23
CA GLU A 32 11.16 9.38 -0.87
C GLU A 32 12.33 8.72 -0.14
N LEU A 33 13.04 7.82 -0.80
CA LEU A 33 14.19 7.13 -0.21
C LEU A 33 15.34 8.10 0.09
N ALA A 34 15.61 9.06 -0.79
CA ALA A 34 16.61 10.10 -0.59
C ALA A 34 16.24 10.99 0.60
N LEU A 35 14.98 11.42 0.69
CA LEU A 35 14.47 12.22 1.80
C LEU A 35 14.58 11.46 3.13
N MET A 36 14.19 10.18 3.16
CA MET A 36 14.27 9.33 4.36
C MET A 36 15.70 9.08 4.84
N ASN A 37 16.68 9.11 3.94
CA ASN A 37 18.07 8.83 4.24
C ASN A 37 18.94 10.09 4.43
N LYS A 38 18.43 11.29 4.11
CA LYS A 38 19.18 12.56 4.09
C LYS A 38 20.01 12.80 5.36
N ASP A 39 19.42 12.58 6.53
CA ASP A 39 20.05 12.83 7.84
C ASP A 39 20.17 11.54 8.67
N LYS A 40 20.09 10.38 8.01
CA LYS A 40 20.09 9.10 8.72
C LYS A 40 21.51 8.68 9.10
N VAL A 41 21.75 8.48 10.39
CA VAL A 41 22.98 7.90 10.92
C VAL A 41 22.88 6.36 10.91
N GLY A 42 23.88 5.68 10.34
CA GLY A 42 23.94 4.21 10.23
C GLY A 42 23.51 3.67 8.86
N ARG A 43 23.08 2.40 8.79
CA ARG A 43 22.74 1.77 7.50
C ARG A 43 21.53 2.46 6.84
N PRO A 44 21.65 2.93 5.59
CA PRO A 44 20.55 3.55 4.87
C PRO A 44 19.35 2.60 4.72
N TYR A 45 18.14 3.16 4.66
CA TYR A 45 16.97 2.44 4.19
C TYR A 45 17.15 2.07 2.71
N LEU A 46 16.64 0.89 2.35
CA LEU A 46 16.63 0.39 0.97
C LEU A 46 15.24 0.50 0.31
N TYR A 47 14.20 0.68 1.13
CA TYR A 47 12.81 0.70 0.69
C TYR A 47 12.10 1.93 1.27
N PRO A 48 11.32 2.65 0.45
CA PRO A 48 10.56 3.80 0.90
C PRO A 48 9.49 3.41 1.91
N GLU A 49 8.98 4.36 2.68
CA GLU A 49 7.94 4.12 3.68
C GLU A 49 6.61 3.76 3.01
N SER A 50 6.30 4.36 1.86
CA SER A 50 5.16 4.00 1.00
C SER A 50 5.16 2.53 0.60
N PHE A 51 6.29 1.98 0.15
CA PHE A 51 6.43 0.55 -0.13
C PHE A 51 6.19 -0.30 1.12
N ILE A 52 6.78 0.08 2.26
CA ILE A 52 6.57 -0.65 3.52
C ILE A 52 5.09 -0.63 3.94
N ARG A 53 4.39 0.50 3.74
CA ARG A 53 2.94 0.60 3.99
C ARG A 53 2.15 -0.31 3.06
N PHE A 54 2.46 -0.33 1.77
CA PHE A 54 1.87 -1.26 0.80
C PHE A 54 2.01 -2.72 1.27
N VAL A 55 3.24 -3.13 1.63
CA VAL A 55 3.53 -4.49 2.11
C VAL A 55 2.77 -4.80 3.40
N ALA A 56 2.72 -3.86 4.34
CA ALA A 56 1.99 -4.03 5.60
C ALA A 56 0.48 -4.17 5.38
N THR A 57 -0.09 -3.39 4.45
CA THR A 57 -1.52 -3.47 4.08
C THR A 57 -1.84 -4.82 3.48
N ILE A 58 -1.08 -5.30 2.48
CA ILE A 58 -1.30 -6.62 1.89
C ILE A 58 -1.16 -7.73 2.94
N ARG A 59 -0.10 -7.69 3.74
CA ARG A 59 0.12 -8.66 4.81
C ARG A 59 -1.08 -8.72 5.77
N THR A 60 -1.60 -7.57 6.16
CA THR A 60 -2.70 -7.47 7.11
C THR A 60 -4.03 -7.90 6.49
N ALA A 61 -4.33 -7.43 5.27
CA ALA A 61 -5.56 -7.77 4.55
C ALA A 61 -5.68 -9.28 4.27
N TYR A 62 -4.57 -9.94 3.93
CA TYR A 62 -4.55 -11.37 3.60
C TYR A 62 -4.05 -12.26 4.76
N GLY A 63 -3.78 -11.70 5.94
CA GLY A 63 -3.31 -12.46 7.10
C GLY A 63 -1.97 -13.19 6.91
N LEU A 64 -1.07 -12.65 6.07
CA LEU A 64 0.17 -13.32 5.70
C LEU A 64 1.21 -13.29 6.83
N ARG A 65 1.95 -14.38 7.00
CA ARG A 65 3.20 -14.38 7.82
C ARG A 65 4.33 -13.71 7.05
N TYR A 66 5.34 -13.19 7.75
CA TYR A 66 6.44 -12.43 7.13
C TYR A 66 7.15 -13.14 5.97
N ARG A 67 7.39 -14.45 6.08
CA ARG A 67 7.98 -15.25 4.99
C ARG A 67 7.03 -15.44 3.81
N GLN A 68 5.72 -15.54 4.06
CA GLN A 68 4.72 -15.59 2.98
C GLN A 68 4.62 -14.24 2.27
N THR A 69 4.75 -13.14 3.01
CA THR A 69 4.83 -11.80 2.45
C THR A 69 6.06 -11.62 1.56
N GLU A 70 7.22 -12.13 1.98
CA GLU A 70 8.42 -12.18 1.12
C GLU A 70 8.17 -12.98 -0.16
N GLY A 71 7.58 -14.17 -0.07
CA GLY A 71 7.23 -14.98 -1.25
C GLY A 71 6.25 -14.26 -2.20
N PHE A 72 5.27 -13.54 -1.66
CA PHE A 72 4.38 -12.68 -2.45
C PHE A 72 5.15 -11.59 -3.20
N LEU A 73 6.12 -10.94 -2.56
CA LEU A 73 6.93 -9.91 -3.21
C LEU A 73 7.86 -10.48 -4.27
N GLN A 74 8.41 -11.69 -4.06
CA GLN A 74 9.20 -12.40 -5.06
C GLN A 74 8.35 -12.67 -6.31
N ALA A 75 7.16 -13.27 -6.15
CA ALA A 75 6.25 -13.54 -7.25
C ALA A 75 5.85 -12.26 -8.02
N ILE A 76 5.62 -11.15 -7.34
CA ILE A 76 5.33 -9.88 -8.01
C ILE A 76 6.54 -9.34 -8.77
N SER A 77 7.75 -9.47 -8.19
CA SER A 77 8.98 -8.98 -8.83
C SER A 77 9.30 -9.72 -10.14
N GLU A 78 8.85 -10.97 -10.29
CA GLU A 78 8.96 -11.73 -11.55
C GLU A 78 8.15 -11.10 -12.69
N HIS A 79 7.06 -10.40 -12.36
CA HIS A 79 6.16 -9.76 -13.33
C HIS A 79 6.33 -8.25 -13.44
N SER A 80 7.02 -7.61 -12.48
CA SER A 80 7.25 -6.16 -12.48
C SER A 80 8.68 -5.85 -12.06
N PRO A 81 9.59 -5.53 -13.01
CA PRO A 81 11.00 -5.26 -12.71
C PRO A 81 11.21 -3.99 -11.85
N LYS A 82 10.19 -3.13 -11.74
CA LYS A 82 10.21 -1.96 -10.86
C LYS A 82 10.15 -2.33 -9.38
N ILE A 83 9.66 -3.53 -9.05
CA ILE A 83 9.52 -3.99 -7.66
C ILE A 83 10.75 -4.80 -7.29
N ARG A 84 11.57 -4.22 -6.42
CA ARG A 84 12.61 -4.98 -5.73
C ARG A 84 11.97 -5.71 -4.55
N PRO A 85 12.03 -7.04 -4.45
CA PRO A 85 11.41 -7.76 -3.34
C PRO A 85 12.19 -7.49 -2.06
N ALA A 86 11.47 -7.27 -0.95
CA ALA A 86 12.08 -7.12 0.38
C ALA A 86 12.12 -8.47 1.11
N ASP A 87 13.24 -8.74 1.79
CA ASP A 87 13.38 -9.92 2.63
C ASP A 87 12.48 -9.85 3.88
N TYR A 88 12.13 -11.02 4.45
CA TYR A 88 11.26 -11.07 5.63
C TYR A 88 11.80 -10.28 6.83
N THR A 89 13.12 -10.10 6.94
CA THR A 89 13.75 -9.41 8.07
C THR A 89 13.55 -7.91 7.96
N ILE A 90 13.67 -7.34 6.75
CA ILE A 90 13.33 -5.96 6.41
C ILE A 90 11.86 -5.72 6.72
N ILE A 91 10.97 -6.58 6.22
CA ILE A 91 9.52 -6.46 6.43
C ILE A 91 9.22 -6.48 7.93
N TRP A 92 9.73 -7.47 8.67
CA TRP A 92 9.51 -7.60 10.11
C TRP A 92 10.01 -6.36 10.86
N ARG A 93 11.27 -5.95 10.67
CA ARG A 93 11.85 -4.79 11.36
C ARG A 93 11.09 -3.50 11.08
N ARG A 94 10.67 -3.30 9.83
CA ARG A 94 10.02 -2.06 9.41
C ARG A 94 8.55 -2.03 9.80
N THR A 95 7.91 -3.18 10.02
CA THR A 95 6.49 -3.24 10.34
C THR A 95 6.14 -3.57 11.79
N ALA A 96 6.98 -4.31 12.51
CA ALA A 96 6.67 -4.77 13.88
C ALA A 96 6.55 -3.61 14.88
N ALA A 97 7.30 -2.52 14.67
CA ALA A 97 7.24 -1.34 15.52
C ALA A 97 6.12 -0.36 15.15
N LYS A 98 5.37 -0.62 14.07
CA LYS A 98 4.38 0.32 13.51
C LYS A 98 2.98 -0.28 13.62
N ARG A 99 2.06 0.51 14.17
CA ARG A 99 0.62 0.26 13.98
C ARG A 99 0.24 0.82 12.62
N PHE A 100 0.10 -0.06 11.63
CA PHE A 100 -0.58 0.31 10.39
C PHE A 100 -2.07 0.17 10.65
N ASP A 101 -2.72 1.29 10.89
CA ASP A 101 -4.17 1.32 10.89
C ASP A 101 -4.65 1.21 9.44
N MET A 102 -5.44 0.18 9.17
CA MET A 102 -6.11 -0.02 7.88
C MET A 102 -7.12 1.11 7.59
N ALA A 103 -7.48 1.91 8.60
CA ALA A 103 -8.37 3.06 8.48
C ALA A 103 -7.70 4.29 7.83
N GLN A 104 -7.15 4.16 6.62
CA GLN A 104 -6.80 5.32 5.79
C GLN A 104 -8.04 5.81 5.03
N LYS A 105 -9.08 6.24 5.77
CA LYS A 105 -10.27 6.90 5.19
C LYS A 105 -9.91 8.22 4.50
N GLU A 106 -8.88 8.93 4.98
CA GLU A 106 -8.45 10.22 4.43
C GLU A 106 -7.80 10.10 3.05
N VAL A 107 -6.96 9.09 2.82
CA VAL A 107 -6.33 8.85 1.50
C VAL A 107 -7.39 8.40 0.49
N MET A 108 -8.33 7.56 0.93
CA MET A 108 -9.48 7.14 0.12
C MET A 108 -10.41 8.30 -0.22
N MET A 109 -10.68 9.22 0.71
CA MET A 109 -11.41 10.47 0.45
C MET A 109 -10.71 11.34 -0.58
N LYS A 110 -9.38 11.50 -0.49
CA LYS A 110 -8.62 12.26 -1.49
C LYS A 110 -8.67 11.60 -2.87
N PHE A 111 -8.47 10.28 -2.97
CA PHE A 111 -8.50 9.57 -4.25
C PHE A 111 -9.88 9.63 -4.90
N LEU A 112 -10.95 9.42 -4.11
CA LEU A 112 -12.33 9.51 -4.60
C LEU A 112 -12.70 10.95 -5.02
N LEU A 113 -12.31 11.98 -4.26
CA LEU A 113 -12.51 13.37 -4.68
C LEU A 113 -11.73 13.68 -5.97
N TYR A 114 -10.48 13.20 -6.08
CA TYR A 114 -9.63 13.49 -7.22
C TYR A 114 -10.14 12.82 -8.50
N ASP A 115 -10.59 11.56 -8.39
CA ASP A 115 -11.20 10.82 -9.49
C ASP A 115 -12.54 11.43 -9.92
N GLN A 116 -13.35 11.90 -8.96
CA GLN A 116 -14.57 12.67 -9.25
C GLN A 116 -14.29 14.01 -9.94
N LEU A 117 -13.21 14.71 -9.57
CA LEU A 117 -12.81 15.97 -10.21
C LEU A 117 -12.24 15.74 -11.63
N GLN A 118 -11.53 14.64 -11.87
CA GLN A 118 -11.04 14.28 -13.21
C GLN A 118 -12.17 13.85 -14.17
N GLN A 119 -13.30 13.36 -13.67
CA GLN A 119 -14.47 13.03 -14.49
C GLN A 119 -15.33 14.27 -14.85
N LEU A 120 -15.03 15.44 -14.28
CA LEU A 120 -15.76 16.71 -14.48
C LEU A 120 -15.01 17.73 -15.37
N VAL A 121 -13.85 17.35 -15.93
CA VAL A 121 -13.06 18.12 -16.91
C VAL A 121 -13.01 17.34 -18.22
#